data_AF-A0A5M6IB29-F1
#
_entry.id   AF-A0A5M6IB29-F1
#
_cell.length_a   1.000
_cell.length_b   1.000
_cell.length_c   1.000
_cell.angle_alpha   90.00
_cell.angle_beta   90.00
_cell.angle_gamma   90.00
#
_symmetry.space_group_name_H-M   'P 1'
#
loop_
_entity.id
_entity.type
_entity.pdbx_description
1 polymer ?
#
loop_
_entity_poly.entity_id
_entity_poly.type
_entity_poly.pdbx_seq_one_letter_code
_entity_poly.pdbx_strand_id
1 'polypeptide(L)'
;MLRPARRQDVSARVMTALAHFYVAAMPEGIHQQIAADWADALGEFPMWAIAEAFRKHLRTEDRKPTIAAIRSRCQDLTANMRRRRDRLQRLSEAA
;
A
#
# COMPACT_ATOMS: atom_id res chain seq x y z
N MET A 1 -4.77 -1.75 -13.65
CA MET A 1 -5.17 -3.15 -13.33
C MET A 1 -5.20 -3.33 -11.83
N LEU A 2 -6.14 -4.13 -11.28
CA LEU A 2 -6.29 -4.40 -9.83
C LEU A 2 -5.43 -5.60 -9.34
N ARG A 3 -4.34 -5.93 -10.05
CA ARG A 3 -3.47 -7.03 -9.70
C ARG A 3 -2.71 -6.71 -8.40
N PRO A 4 -2.76 -7.58 -7.37
CA PRO A 4 -1.96 -7.44 -6.15
C PRO A 4 -0.48 -7.16 -6.43
N ALA A 5 0.13 -6.29 -5.64
CA ALA A 5 1.55 -5.98 -5.73
C ALA A 5 2.40 -7.18 -5.30
N ARG A 6 3.62 -7.31 -5.84
CA ARG A 6 4.58 -8.29 -5.33
C ARG A 6 5.12 -7.82 -3.99
N ARG A 7 5.26 -8.73 -3.03
CA ARG A 7 5.74 -8.43 -1.67
C ARG A 7 7.03 -7.59 -1.67
N GLN A 8 8.01 -8.00 -2.45
CA GLN A 8 9.31 -7.32 -2.58
C GLN A 8 9.19 -5.86 -3.06
N ASP A 9 8.25 -5.59 -3.98
CA ASP A 9 8.04 -4.24 -4.53
C ASP A 9 7.40 -3.33 -3.47
N VAL A 10 6.51 -3.89 -2.64
CA VAL A 10 5.91 -3.18 -1.50
C VAL A 10 6.97 -2.85 -0.45
N SER A 11 7.78 -3.84 -0.04
CA SER A 11 8.85 -3.66 0.94
C SER A 11 9.84 -2.56 0.49
N ALA A 12 10.30 -2.60 -0.76
CA ALA A 12 11.21 -1.57 -1.29
C ALA A 12 10.58 -0.16 -1.28
N ARG A 13 9.29 -0.04 -1.65
CA ARG A 13 8.57 1.23 -1.64
C ARG A 13 8.40 1.79 -0.23
N VAL A 14 8.04 0.94 0.72
CA VAL A 14 7.87 1.30 2.14
C VAL A 14 9.19 1.81 2.70
N MET A 15 10.28 1.07 2.48
CA MET A 15 11.61 1.47 2.97
C MET A 15 12.06 2.81 2.40
N THR A 16 11.83 3.03 1.10
CA THR A 16 12.09 4.34 0.45
C THR A 16 11.26 5.45 1.11
N ALA A 17 9.97 5.23 1.33
CA ALA A 17 9.09 6.24 1.90
C ALA A 17 9.44 6.57 3.36
N LEU A 18 9.79 5.55 4.16
CA LEU A 18 10.15 5.72 5.56
C LEU A 18 11.51 6.37 5.74
N ALA A 19 12.44 6.21 4.79
CA ALA A 19 13.76 6.87 4.82
C ALA A 19 13.71 8.40 4.78
N HIS A 20 12.59 8.99 4.33
CA HIS A 20 12.38 10.45 4.42
C HIS A 20 12.16 10.95 5.85
N PHE A 21 11.79 10.05 6.76
CA PHE A 21 11.56 10.37 8.16
C PHE A 21 12.76 9.88 8.94
N TYR A 22 13.32 10.72 9.80
CA TYR A 22 14.42 10.33 10.67
C TYR A 22 14.09 9.02 11.40
N VAL A 23 14.99 8.05 11.31
CA VAL A 23 14.93 6.80 12.07
C VAL A 23 16.24 6.72 12.84
N ALA A 24 16.16 6.59 14.16
CA ALA A 24 17.33 6.26 14.97
C ALA A 24 17.96 4.95 14.46
N ALA A 25 19.26 4.75 14.68
CA ALA A 25 19.91 3.49 14.35
C ALA A 25 19.12 2.33 14.97
N MET A 26 18.61 1.45 14.12
CA MET A 26 17.85 0.27 14.54
C MET A 26 18.78 -0.96 14.55
N PRO A 27 18.52 -1.94 15.43
CA PRO A 27 19.17 -3.24 15.35
C PRO A 27 19.01 -3.86 13.95
N GLU A 28 19.99 -4.67 13.56
CA GLU A 28 19.93 -5.43 12.32
C GLU A 28 18.65 -6.29 12.27
N GLY A 29 18.02 -6.40 11.10
CA GLY A 29 16.79 -7.18 10.93
C GLY A 29 15.49 -6.39 11.15
N ILE A 30 15.49 -5.32 11.94
CA ILE A 30 14.25 -4.58 12.27
C ILE A 30 13.64 -3.92 11.03
N HIS A 31 14.46 -3.36 10.14
CA HIS A 31 13.96 -2.78 8.89
C HIS A 31 13.27 -3.82 7.99
N GLN A 32 13.80 -5.05 7.94
CA GLN A 32 13.18 -6.15 7.21
C GLN A 32 11.84 -6.56 7.82
N GLN A 33 11.75 -6.61 9.15
CA GLN A 33 10.50 -6.92 9.87
C GLN A 33 9.43 -5.85 9.64
N ILE A 34 9.80 -4.57 9.74
CA ILE A 34 8.89 -3.46 9.40
C ILE A 34 8.43 -3.60 7.94
N ALA A 35 9.35 -3.81 7.00
CA ALA A 35 8.98 -3.95 5.60
C ALA A 35 8.08 -5.17 5.33
N ALA A 36 8.21 -6.24 6.13
CA ALA A 36 7.34 -7.40 6.10
C ALA A 36 5.91 -7.07 6.57
N ASP A 37 5.75 -6.43 7.72
CA ASP A 37 4.45 -6.02 8.27
C ASP A 37 3.66 -5.16 7.28
N TRP A 38 4.35 -4.19 6.66
CA TRP A 38 3.76 -3.35 5.65
C TRP A 38 3.39 -4.13 4.39
N ALA A 39 4.20 -5.09 3.97
CA ALA A 39 3.92 -5.89 2.79
C ALA A 39 2.75 -6.86 3.00
N ASP A 40 2.58 -7.39 4.21
CA ASP A 40 1.39 -8.15 4.60
C ASP A 40 0.14 -7.27 4.58
N ALA A 41 0.23 -6.08 5.17
CA ALA A 41 -0.91 -5.17 5.25
C ALA A 41 -1.30 -4.54 3.90
N LEU A 42 -0.38 -4.40 2.95
CA LEU A 42 -0.64 -3.72 1.68
C LEU A 42 -0.66 -4.66 0.47
N GLY A 43 -0.22 -5.91 0.61
CA GLY A 43 -0.05 -6.84 -0.51
C GLY A 43 -1.31 -7.09 -1.35
N GLU A 44 -2.50 -6.93 -0.77
CA GLU A 44 -3.78 -7.07 -1.48
C GLU A 44 -4.10 -5.91 -2.45
N PHE A 45 -3.36 -4.81 -2.36
CA PHE A 45 -3.54 -3.64 -3.23
C PHE A 45 -2.58 -3.67 -4.40
N PRO A 46 -2.98 -3.11 -5.56
CA PRO A 46 -2.08 -2.98 -6.68
C PRO A 46 -1.00 -1.94 -6.42
N MET A 47 0.17 -2.13 -7.03
CA MET A 47 1.34 -1.29 -6.76
C MET A 47 1.10 0.19 -7.07
N TRP A 48 0.32 0.51 -8.11
CA TRP A 48 -0.03 1.89 -8.44
C TRP A 48 -0.80 2.58 -7.31
N ALA A 49 -1.68 1.87 -6.59
CA ALA A 49 -2.47 2.44 -5.51
C ALA A 49 -1.60 2.71 -4.28
N ILE A 50 -0.70 1.78 -3.95
CA ILE A 50 0.27 1.94 -2.85
C ILE A 50 1.22 3.10 -3.14
N ALA A 51 1.78 3.15 -4.36
CA ALA A 51 2.69 4.23 -4.76
C ALA A 51 2.01 5.61 -4.67
N GLU A 52 0.77 5.69 -5.13
CA GLU A 52 -0.06 6.90 -5.09
C GLU A 52 -0.45 7.29 -3.66
N ALA A 53 -0.80 6.34 -2.81
CA ALA A 53 -1.12 6.60 -1.40
C ALA A 53 0.07 7.23 -0.67
N PHE A 54 1.27 6.67 -0.82
CA PHE A 54 2.50 7.26 -0.28
C PHE A 54 2.81 8.63 -0.89
N ARG A 55 2.66 8.78 -2.22
CA ARG A 55 2.91 10.05 -2.91
C ARG A 55 1.99 11.15 -2.39
N LYS A 56 0.71 10.86 -2.17
CA LYS A 56 -0.24 11.79 -1.58
C LYS A 56 0.16 12.13 -0.14
N HIS A 57 0.49 11.12 0.67
CA HIS A 57 0.90 11.34 2.07
C HIS A 57 2.09 12.29 2.17
N LEU A 58 3.17 12.01 1.43
CA LEU A 58 4.38 12.84 1.42
C LEU A 58 4.16 14.28 0.92
N ARG A 59 3.04 14.56 0.23
CA ARG A 59 2.70 15.90 -0.24
C ARG A 59 1.78 16.67 0.70
N THR A 60 1.01 15.97 1.53
CA THR A 60 -0.09 16.57 2.30
C THR A 60 0.12 16.48 3.81
N GLU A 61 1.05 15.65 4.27
CA GLU A 61 1.29 15.39 5.69
C GLU A 61 2.78 15.57 5.98
N ASP A 62 3.10 16.13 7.13
CA ASP A 62 4.45 16.33 7.67
C ASP A 62 4.91 15.17 8.56
N ARG A 63 3.96 14.41 9.11
CA ARG A 63 4.19 13.25 9.97
C ARG A 63 4.48 11.96 9.21
N LYS A 64 5.22 11.07 9.88
CA LYS A 64 5.50 9.71 9.39
C LYS A 64 4.19 8.96 9.08
N PRO A 65 4.07 8.31 7.91
CA PRO A 65 2.88 7.53 7.58
C PRO A 65 2.74 6.31 8.49
N THR A 66 1.48 5.96 8.81
CA THR A 66 1.14 4.71 9.48
C THR A 66 0.61 3.69 8.48
N ILE A 67 0.76 2.39 8.78
CA ILE A 67 0.21 1.30 7.96
C ILE A 67 -1.28 1.52 7.70
N ALA A 68 -2.03 1.85 8.75
CA ALA A 68 -3.48 2.06 8.68
C ALA A 68 -3.86 3.21 7.74
N ALA A 69 -3.15 4.34 7.83
CA ALA A 69 -3.43 5.51 6.98
C ALA A 69 -3.18 5.20 5.49
N ILE A 70 -2.07 4.53 5.17
CA ILE A 70 -1.75 4.17 3.79
C ILE A 70 -2.71 3.11 3.26
N ARG A 71 -3.08 2.12 4.08
CA ARG A 71 -4.07 1.10 3.74
C ARG A 71 -5.44 1.71 3.43
N SER A 72 -5.92 2.63 4.28
CA SER A 72 -7.17 3.37 4.05
C SER A 72 -7.14 4.12 2.72
N ARG A 73 -6.05 4.85 2.42
CA ARG A 73 -5.90 5.52 1.12
C ARG A 73 -5.89 4.55 -0.07
N CYS A 74 -5.30 3.36 0.08
CA CYS A 74 -5.33 2.33 -0.96
C CYS A 74 -6.75 1.78 -1.20
N GLN A 75 -7.55 1.64 -0.14
CA GLN A 75 -8.96 1.27 -0.26
C GLN A 75 -9.72 2.31 -1.07
N ASP A 76 -9.57 3.59 -0.72
CA ASP A 76 -10.25 4.70 -1.43
C ASP A 76 -9.88 4.74 -2.92
N LEU A 77 -8.58 4.65 -3.23
CA LEU A 77 -8.07 4.66 -4.60
C LEU A 77 -8.62 3.50 -5.44
N THR A 78 -8.80 2.33 -4.83
CA THR A 78 -9.24 1.12 -5.55
C THR A 78 -10.74 0.88 -5.51
N ALA A 79 -11.49 1.58 -4.67
CA ALA A 79 -12.90 1.33 -4.39
C ALA A 79 -13.77 1.32 -5.65
N ASN A 80 -13.64 2.33 -6.53
CA ASN A 80 -14.44 2.42 -7.75
C ASN A 80 -14.17 1.27 -8.72
N MET A 81 -12.90 0.93 -8.93
CA MET A 81 -12.53 -0.17 -9.82
C MET A 81 -12.97 -1.53 -9.26
N ARG A 82 -12.82 -1.74 -7.94
CA ARG A 82 -13.28 -2.97 -7.27
C ARG A 82 -14.79 -3.13 -7.41
N ARG A 83 -15.58 -2.10 -7.08
CA ARG A 83 -17.05 -2.10 -7.28
C ARG A 83 -17.47 -2.44 -8.71
N ARG A 84 -16.78 -1.88 -9.71
CA ARG A 84 -17.07 -2.16 -11.13
C ARG A 84 -16.77 -3.62 -11.48
N ARG A 85 -15.61 -4.14 -11.08
CA ARG A 85 -15.24 -5.55 -11.27
C ARG A 85 -16.26 -6.47 -10.62
N ASP A 86 -16.61 -6.22 -9.37
CA ASP A 86 -17.53 -7.06 -8.61
C ASP A 86 -18.94 -7.05 -9.23
N ARG A 87 -19.39 -5.91 -9.75
CA ARG A 87 -20.64 -5.82 -10.53
C ARG A 87 -20.59 -6.65 -11.80
N LEU A 88 -19.50 -6.57 -12.57
CA LEU A 88 -19.34 -7.34 -13.80
C LEU A 88 -19.33 -8.85 -13.53
N GLN A 89 -18.64 -9.28 -12.46
CA GLN A 89 -18.62 -10.69 -12.04
C GLN A 89 -20.02 -11.21 -11.71
N ARG A 90 -20.82 -10.44 -10.96
CA ARG A 90 -22.21 -10.83 -10.66
C ARG A 90 -23.07 -10.93 -11.91
N LEU A 91 -22.89 -10.03 -12.89
CA LEU A 91 -23.65 -10.09 -14.15
C LEU A 91 -23.24 -11.30 -14.99
N SER A 92 -21.96 -11.70 -14.98
CA SER A 92 -21.51 -12.91 -15.69
C SER A 92 -21.95 -14.20 -15.01
N GLU A 93 -22.12 -14.21 -13.68
CA GLU A 93 -22.59 -15.39 -12.93
C GLU A 93 -24.11 -15.58 -13.03
N ALA A 94 -24.84 -14.53 -13.40
CA ALA A 94 -26.30 -14.54 -13.54
C ALA A 94 -26.80 -14.78 -14.98
N ALA A 95 -25.88 -14.90 -15.94
CA ALA A 95 -26.14 -15.15 -17.36
C ALA A 95 -25.85 -16.60 -17.72
#